data_AF-A0A1D1XVF5-F1
#
_entry.id   AF-A0A1D1XVF5-F1
#
_cell.length_a   1.000
_cell.length_b   1.000
_cell.length_c   1.000
_cell.angle_alpha   90.00
_cell.angle_beta   90.00
_cell.angle_gamma   90.00
#
_symmetry.space_group_name_H-M   'P 1'
#
loop_
_entity.id
_entity.type
_entity.pdbx_description
1 polymer ?
#
loop_
_entity_poly.entity_id
_entity_poly.type
_entity_poly.pdbx_seq_one_letter_code
_entity_poly.pdbx_strand_id
1 'polypeptide(L)'
;REREMASSASGSGSGAGGGEGETPWGEDEASIAETTDVELLKRAWRNEKAAPEILQFQAGLVQRAREQIQLLEETVEEFVENGTDDLIVSLYQMDLDRSLFLLRSYLRIRLQKIEKYMFHISRSNVWNWLSEQEQKFAKRCTDSMEKHLEQSVLSRLPYGYQSILKQSISSEEDDMVPEPQLDTFVFCKSKGAVGAFQLDDIGD
;
A
#
# COMPACT_ATOMS: atom_id res chain seq x y z
N ARG A 1 -6.83 57.60 58.32
CA ARG A 1 -6.53 58.83 57.57
C ARG A 1 -6.27 58.43 56.12
N GLU A 2 -7.13 58.66 55.13
CA GLU A 2 -8.58 58.97 55.02
C GLU A 2 -9.05 58.20 53.72
N ARG A 3 -10.29 57.74 53.50
CA ARG A 3 -11.55 58.46 53.15
C ARG A 3 -11.34 59.56 52.08
N GLU A 4 -12.17 59.80 51.06
CA GLU A 4 -13.36 59.18 50.41
C GLU A 4 -13.49 59.87 49.02
N MET A 5 -14.24 59.49 47.97
CA MET A 5 -15.39 58.59 47.69
C MET A 5 -15.03 57.66 46.48
N ALA A 6 -15.76 56.63 46.01
CA ALA A 6 -17.19 56.27 45.86
C ALA A 6 -17.96 56.94 44.69
N SER A 7 -18.34 56.13 43.68
CA SER A 7 -19.41 56.38 42.71
C SER A 7 -19.85 55.05 42.07
N SER A 8 -21.14 54.89 41.77
CA SER A 8 -21.75 53.61 41.38
C SER A 8 -22.65 53.75 40.15
N ALA A 9 -22.61 52.78 39.24
CA ALA A 9 -23.66 52.58 38.24
C ALA A 9 -23.89 51.07 38.00
N SER A 10 -25.13 50.63 38.20
CA SER A 10 -25.56 49.24 37.99
C SER A 10 -26.19 49.04 36.61
N GLY A 11 -25.76 48.01 35.88
CA GLY A 11 -26.38 47.59 34.62
C GLY A 11 -26.74 46.10 34.67
N SER A 12 -27.98 45.78 35.04
CA SER A 12 -28.43 44.39 35.19
C SER A 12 -28.73 43.74 33.83
N GLY A 13 -28.08 42.61 33.55
CA GLY A 13 -28.30 41.82 32.34
C GLY A 13 -28.40 40.33 32.64
N SER A 14 -29.61 39.84 32.93
CA SER A 14 -29.85 38.41 33.20
C SER A 14 -29.90 37.61 31.89
N GLY A 15 -28.95 36.69 31.70
CA GLY A 15 -28.98 35.67 30.65
C GLY A 15 -28.62 34.32 31.27
N ALA A 16 -29.52 33.35 31.19
CA ALA A 16 -29.38 32.05 31.86
C ALA A 16 -29.42 30.90 30.85
N GLY A 17 -28.68 29.83 31.15
CA GLY A 17 -28.87 28.50 30.57
C GLY A 17 -28.19 28.27 29.22
N GLY A 18 -27.08 27.53 29.27
CA GLY A 18 -26.46 26.87 28.12
C GLY A 18 -25.57 25.76 28.69
N GLY A 19 -26.06 24.52 28.67
CA GLY A 19 -25.42 23.42 29.39
C GLY A 19 -24.08 23.01 28.79
N GLU A 20 -23.12 22.67 29.66
CA GLU A 20 -21.87 22.02 29.30
C GLU A 20 -22.16 20.59 28.84
N GLY A 21 -22.54 20.47 27.57
CA GLY A 21 -22.66 19.19 26.87
C GLY A 21 -21.28 18.63 26.56
N GLU A 22 -20.59 18.10 27.58
CA GLU A 22 -19.42 17.25 27.37
C GLU A 22 -19.79 16.09 26.45
N THR A 23 -19.36 16.15 25.20
CA THR A 23 -19.52 15.07 24.22
C THR A 23 -18.44 14.02 24.46
N PRO A 24 -18.76 12.82 25.00
CA PRO A 24 -17.75 11.81 25.34
C PRO A 24 -17.35 11.01 24.10
N TRP A 25 -16.83 11.72 23.09
CA TRP A 25 -16.52 11.21 21.75
C TRP A 25 -15.14 11.73 21.33
N GLY A 26 -14.08 11.04 21.76
CA GLY A 26 -12.70 11.44 21.45
C GLY A 26 -11.62 10.53 22.01
N GLU A 27 -11.92 9.80 23.09
CA GLU A 27 -10.99 8.87 23.75
C GLU A 27 -11.46 7.42 23.54
N ASP A 28 -10.51 6.50 23.36
CA ASP A 28 -10.65 5.03 23.30
C ASP A 28 -11.42 4.35 22.13
N GLU A 29 -11.86 5.06 21.06
CA GLU A 29 -12.12 4.37 19.77
C GLU A 29 -10.83 3.97 19.01
N ALA A 30 -9.66 4.23 19.62
CA ALA A 30 -8.38 3.57 19.30
C ALA A 30 -8.32 2.10 19.81
N SER A 31 -9.48 1.48 20.05
CA SER A 31 -9.61 0.08 20.46
C SER A 31 -8.84 -0.85 19.51
N ILE A 32 -8.30 -1.94 20.07
CA ILE A 32 -7.62 -2.99 19.31
C ILE A 32 -8.69 -3.88 18.67
N ALA A 33 -9.42 -3.31 17.71
CA ALA A 33 -10.26 -4.07 16.80
C ALA A 33 -9.39 -5.14 16.14
N GLU A 34 -9.83 -6.40 16.22
CA GLU A 34 -9.14 -7.55 15.65
C GLU A 34 -9.18 -7.42 14.11
N THR A 35 -8.20 -6.69 13.54
CA THR A 35 -8.21 -6.35 12.12
C THR A 35 -8.10 -7.63 11.30
N THR A 36 -9.23 -8.07 10.76
CA THR A 36 -9.34 -9.32 10.01
C THR A 36 -8.30 -9.37 8.89
N ASP A 37 -7.85 -10.56 8.49
CA ASP A 37 -6.91 -10.70 7.38
C ASP A 37 -7.44 -10.08 6.08
N VAL A 38 -8.77 -10.03 5.91
CA VAL A 38 -9.42 -9.31 4.80
C VAL A 38 -9.18 -7.80 4.89
N GLU A 39 -9.21 -7.18 6.08
CA GLU A 39 -8.89 -5.76 6.26
C GLU A 39 -7.40 -5.46 6.14
N LEU A 40 -6.54 -6.33 6.67
CA LEU A 40 -5.10 -6.25 6.51
C LEU A 40 -4.71 -6.37 5.03
N LEU A 41 -5.33 -7.28 4.27
CA LEU A 41 -5.12 -7.42 2.83
C LEU A 41 -5.68 -6.23 2.05
N LYS A 42 -6.86 -5.69 2.42
CA LYS A 42 -7.38 -4.41 1.88
C LYS A 42 -6.43 -3.24 2.15
N ARG A 43 -5.71 -3.22 3.28
CA ARG A 43 -4.68 -2.22 3.58
C ARG A 43 -3.43 -2.45 2.73
N ALA A 44 -2.88 -3.65 2.71
CA ALA A 44 -1.70 -4.00 1.91
C ALA A 44 -1.92 -3.68 0.42
N TRP A 45 -3.08 -4.06 -0.14
CA TRP A 45 -3.50 -3.74 -1.51
C TRP A 45 -3.56 -2.24 -1.81
N ARG A 46 -4.16 -1.42 -0.92
CA ARG A 46 -4.21 0.04 -1.11
C ARG A 46 -2.84 0.69 -1.00
N ASN A 47 -2.04 0.30 -0.01
CA ASN A 47 -0.68 0.79 0.17
C ASN A 47 0.18 0.45 -1.06
N GLU A 48 0.14 -0.80 -1.53
CA GLU A 48 0.87 -1.24 -2.72
C GLU A 48 0.38 -0.53 -3.98
N LYS A 49 -0.92 -0.23 -4.11
CA LYS A 49 -1.45 0.54 -5.25
C LYS A 49 -1.00 2.02 -5.23
N ALA A 50 -0.74 2.58 -4.05
CA ALA A 50 -0.39 3.99 -3.89
C ALA A 50 1.12 4.27 -3.90
N ALA A 51 1.96 3.36 -3.40
CA ALA A 51 3.40 3.56 -3.31
C ALA A 51 4.09 3.50 -4.70
N PRO A 52 5.04 4.40 -5.02
CA PRO A 52 5.79 4.39 -6.28
C PRO A 52 6.80 3.24 -6.37
N GLU A 53 7.41 2.88 -5.23
CA GLU A 53 8.27 1.71 -5.01
C GLU A 53 7.47 0.44 -4.68
N ILE A 54 8.10 -0.74 -4.75
CA ILE A 54 7.49 -2.00 -4.30
C ILE A 54 7.68 -2.18 -2.79
N LEU A 55 6.61 -2.57 -2.08
CA LEU A 55 6.65 -2.73 -0.63
C LEU A 55 7.13 -4.12 -0.20
N GLN A 56 7.31 -4.35 1.11
CA GLN A 56 7.64 -5.67 1.66
C GLN A 56 6.49 -6.69 1.44
N PHE A 57 6.80 -7.85 0.85
CA PHE A 57 5.83 -8.94 0.64
C PHE A 57 5.27 -9.46 1.97
N GLN A 58 3.94 -9.41 2.11
CA GLN A 58 3.25 -9.79 3.35
C GLN A 58 3.00 -11.30 3.42
N ALA A 59 4.08 -12.10 3.45
CA ALA A 59 4.03 -13.56 3.26
C ALA A 59 2.98 -14.29 4.12
N GLY A 60 2.99 -14.08 5.44
CA GLY A 60 2.05 -14.75 6.35
C GLY A 60 0.59 -14.31 6.14
N LEU A 61 0.35 -13.07 5.72
CA LEU A 61 -0.99 -12.56 5.39
C LEU A 61 -1.50 -13.14 4.07
N VAL A 62 -0.63 -13.22 3.05
CA VAL A 62 -0.97 -13.84 1.75
C VAL A 62 -1.26 -15.33 1.92
N GLN A 63 -0.50 -16.04 2.76
CA GLN A 63 -0.71 -17.45 3.05
C GLN A 63 -2.07 -17.68 3.75
N ARG A 64 -2.36 -16.97 4.85
CA ARG A 64 -3.65 -17.09 5.54
C ARG A 64 -4.83 -16.68 4.65
N ALA A 65 -4.69 -15.60 3.87
CA ALA A 65 -5.73 -15.20 2.93
C ALA A 65 -6.00 -16.27 1.86
N ARG A 66 -4.97 -17.02 1.42
CA ARG A 66 -5.15 -18.16 0.53
C ARG A 66 -5.83 -19.35 1.22
N GLU A 67 -5.47 -19.66 2.45
CA GLU A 67 -6.09 -20.73 3.25
C GLU A 67 -7.58 -20.45 3.52
N GLN A 68 -7.93 -19.19 3.84
CA GLN A 68 -9.32 -18.76 4.00
C GLN A 68 -10.12 -18.78 2.70
N ILE A 69 -9.48 -18.46 1.56
CA ILE A 69 -10.10 -18.60 0.24
C ILE A 69 -10.37 -20.07 -0.08
N GLN A 70 -9.41 -20.97 0.16
CA GLN A 70 -9.59 -22.41 -0.10
C GLN A 70 -10.72 -23.00 0.75
N LEU A 71 -10.77 -22.68 2.06
CA LEU A 71 -11.87 -23.11 2.93
C LEU A 71 -13.23 -22.61 2.43
N LEU A 72 -13.27 -21.41 1.84
CA LEU A 72 -14.48 -20.82 1.28
C LEU A 72 -14.87 -21.46 -0.07
N GLU A 73 -13.90 -21.87 -0.89
CA GLU A 73 -14.11 -22.71 -2.09
C GLU A 73 -14.73 -24.06 -1.68
N GLU A 74 -14.13 -24.77 -0.72
CA GLU A 74 -14.62 -26.04 -0.16
C GLU A 74 -16.04 -25.91 0.46
N THR A 75 -16.33 -24.80 1.16
CA THR A 75 -17.65 -24.54 1.76
C THR A 75 -18.74 -24.31 0.71
N VAL A 76 -18.42 -23.63 -0.40
CA VAL A 76 -19.37 -23.40 -1.51
C VAL A 76 -19.67 -24.71 -2.22
N GLU A 77 -18.68 -25.57 -2.44
CA GLU A 77 -18.87 -26.90 -3.01
C GLU A 77 -19.78 -27.77 -2.12
N GLU A 78 -19.54 -27.82 -0.80
CA GLU A 78 -20.42 -28.53 0.14
C GLU A 78 -21.87 -28.01 0.13
N PHE A 79 -22.07 -26.68 0.10
CA PHE A 79 -23.43 -26.11 0.07
C PHE A 79 -24.20 -26.47 -1.21
N VAL A 80 -23.52 -26.57 -2.35
CA VAL A 80 -24.11 -27.02 -3.62
C VAL A 80 -24.46 -28.51 -3.57
N GLU A 81 -23.57 -29.37 -3.08
CA GLU A 81 -23.85 -30.82 -2.98
C GLU A 81 -24.98 -31.14 -1.99
N ASN A 82 -25.05 -30.43 -0.86
CA ASN A 82 -26.09 -30.61 0.16
C ASN A 82 -27.47 -30.03 -0.23
N GLY A 83 -27.60 -29.33 -1.36
CA GLY A 83 -28.86 -28.71 -1.79
C GLY A 83 -29.30 -27.54 -0.89
N THR A 84 -28.34 -26.71 -0.49
CA THR A 84 -28.59 -25.48 0.29
C THR A 84 -29.33 -24.44 -0.55
N ASP A 85 -30.07 -23.53 0.09
CA ASP A 85 -30.78 -22.43 -0.59
C ASP A 85 -29.89 -21.64 -1.56
N ASP A 86 -30.33 -21.51 -2.82
CA ASP A 86 -29.62 -20.85 -3.92
C ASP A 86 -29.13 -19.44 -3.54
N LEU A 87 -29.90 -18.71 -2.72
CA LEU A 87 -29.55 -17.37 -2.25
C LEU A 87 -28.33 -17.38 -1.30
N ILE A 88 -28.19 -18.41 -0.47
CA ILE A 88 -27.05 -18.59 0.43
C ILE A 88 -25.81 -18.97 -0.38
N VAL A 89 -25.94 -19.94 -1.30
CA VAL A 89 -24.86 -20.32 -2.22
C VAL A 89 -24.35 -19.10 -3.01
N SER A 90 -25.28 -18.31 -3.56
CA SER A 90 -24.96 -17.08 -4.29
C SER A 90 -24.22 -16.04 -3.44
N LEU A 91 -24.61 -15.88 -2.17
CA LEU A 91 -23.93 -14.96 -1.24
C LEU A 91 -22.48 -15.38 -0.97
N TYR A 92 -22.24 -16.65 -0.67
CA TYR A 92 -20.88 -17.16 -0.42
C TYR A 92 -20.01 -17.10 -1.69
N GLN A 93 -20.56 -17.42 -2.86
CA GLN A 93 -19.87 -17.25 -4.15
C GLN A 93 -19.46 -15.79 -4.41
N MET A 94 -20.32 -14.81 -4.09
CA MET A 94 -19.97 -13.40 -4.25
C MET A 94 -18.80 -12.98 -3.36
N ASP A 95 -18.78 -13.36 -2.08
CA ASP A 95 -17.66 -13.01 -1.18
C ASP A 95 -16.38 -13.80 -1.47
N LEU A 96 -16.49 -15.01 -2.04
CA LEU A 96 -15.36 -15.74 -2.64
C LEU A 96 -14.76 -14.95 -3.82
N ASP A 97 -15.57 -14.54 -4.80
CA ASP A 97 -15.12 -13.76 -5.95
C ASP A 97 -14.48 -12.42 -5.54
N ARG A 98 -15.03 -11.75 -4.51
CA ARG A 98 -14.48 -10.51 -3.93
C ARG A 98 -13.13 -10.74 -3.25
N SER A 99 -12.96 -11.85 -2.54
CA SER A 99 -11.70 -12.22 -1.87
C SER A 99 -10.62 -12.63 -2.87
N LEU A 100 -10.99 -13.46 -3.86
CA LEU A 100 -10.15 -13.82 -4.99
C LEU A 100 -9.72 -12.61 -5.80
N PHE A 101 -10.62 -11.67 -6.11
CA PHE A 101 -10.29 -10.42 -6.80
C PHE A 101 -9.25 -9.61 -6.02
N LEU A 102 -9.45 -9.43 -4.70
CA LEU A 102 -8.55 -8.64 -3.85
C LEU A 102 -7.13 -9.23 -3.84
N LEU A 103 -6.99 -10.54 -3.61
CA LEU A 103 -5.70 -11.22 -3.59
C LEU A 103 -5.02 -11.19 -4.98
N ARG A 104 -5.77 -11.51 -6.04
CA ARG A 104 -5.26 -11.48 -7.43
C ARG A 104 -4.87 -10.06 -7.85
N SER A 105 -5.56 -9.02 -7.37
CA SER A 105 -5.23 -7.62 -7.65
C SER A 105 -3.95 -7.17 -6.94
N TYR A 106 -3.78 -7.50 -5.66
CA TYR A 106 -2.54 -7.23 -4.90
C TYR A 106 -1.32 -7.85 -5.58
N LEU A 107 -1.37 -9.15 -5.89
CA LEU A 107 -0.26 -9.86 -6.54
C LEU A 107 0.03 -9.32 -7.94
N ARG A 108 -1.00 -8.95 -8.73
CA ARG A 108 -0.81 -8.36 -10.06
C ARG A 108 -0.10 -7.00 -10.01
N ILE A 109 -0.48 -6.12 -9.08
CA ILE A 109 0.16 -4.80 -8.91
C ILE A 109 1.65 -4.97 -8.58
N ARG A 110 1.99 -5.94 -7.72
CA ARG A 110 3.39 -6.25 -7.38
C ARG A 110 4.18 -6.75 -8.58
N LEU A 111 3.65 -7.71 -9.35
CA LEU A 111 4.30 -8.20 -10.56
C LEU A 111 4.54 -7.07 -11.58
N GLN A 112 3.61 -6.13 -11.74
CA GLN A 112 3.78 -4.95 -12.60
C GLN A 112 4.92 -4.02 -12.13
N LYS A 113 5.08 -3.81 -10.81
CA LYS A 113 6.24 -3.07 -10.27
C LYS A 113 7.55 -3.82 -10.48
N ILE A 114 7.55 -5.13 -10.28
CA ILE A 114 8.73 -5.99 -10.49
C ILE A 114 9.17 -5.91 -11.95
N GLU A 115 8.24 -6.02 -12.90
CA GLU A 115 8.50 -5.91 -14.33
C GLU A 115 9.02 -4.50 -14.71
N LYS A 116 8.46 -3.43 -14.15
CA LYS A 116 8.90 -2.05 -14.41
C LYS A 116 10.32 -1.76 -13.90
N TYR A 117 10.68 -2.26 -12.72
CA TYR A 117 11.93 -1.91 -12.02
C TYR A 117 12.91 -3.09 -11.88
N MET A 118 12.82 -4.11 -12.76
CA MET A 118 13.55 -5.37 -12.61
C MET A 118 15.07 -5.21 -12.42
N PHE A 119 15.72 -4.31 -13.17
CA PHE A 119 17.16 -4.07 -13.04
C PHE A 119 17.54 -3.42 -11.70
N HIS A 120 16.76 -2.43 -11.24
CA HIS A 120 16.95 -1.81 -9.93
C HIS A 120 16.75 -2.84 -8.80
N ILE A 121 15.65 -3.61 -8.83
CA ILE A 121 15.32 -4.63 -7.82
C ILE A 121 16.37 -5.75 -7.77
N SER A 122 16.95 -6.14 -8.92
CA SER A 122 18.03 -7.14 -8.97
C SER A 122 19.37 -6.67 -8.40
N ARG A 123 19.51 -5.36 -8.10
CA ARG A 123 20.75 -4.73 -7.63
C ARG A 123 20.65 -4.14 -6.22
N SER A 124 19.44 -3.82 -5.76
CA SER A 124 19.19 -3.21 -4.45
C SER A 124 18.80 -4.25 -3.37
N ASN A 125 18.80 -3.81 -2.11
CA ASN A 125 18.34 -4.62 -0.97
C ASN A 125 16.86 -5.03 -1.06
N VAL A 126 16.08 -4.37 -1.92
CA VAL A 126 14.67 -4.64 -2.25
C VAL A 126 14.45 -6.07 -2.74
N TRP A 127 15.47 -6.77 -3.27
CA TRP A 127 15.38 -8.20 -3.60
C TRP A 127 14.81 -9.06 -2.45
N ASN A 128 15.17 -8.71 -1.20
CA ASN A 128 14.72 -9.41 0.01
C ASN A 128 13.27 -9.11 0.41
N TRP A 129 12.61 -8.15 -0.26
CA TRP A 129 11.20 -7.79 -0.08
C TRP A 129 10.26 -8.56 -1.02
N LEU A 130 10.81 -9.36 -1.94
CA LEU A 130 10.06 -10.21 -2.88
C LEU A 130 9.93 -11.62 -2.31
N SER A 131 8.77 -12.26 -2.52
CA SER A 131 8.61 -13.70 -2.30
C SER A 131 9.52 -14.53 -3.23
N GLU A 132 9.79 -15.80 -2.90
CA GLU A 132 10.53 -16.69 -3.81
C GLU A 132 9.94 -16.75 -5.23
N GLN A 133 8.62 -16.68 -5.35
CA GLN A 133 7.92 -16.74 -6.64
C GLN A 133 8.11 -15.44 -7.42
N GLU A 134 8.09 -14.30 -6.72
CA GLU A 134 8.41 -12.98 -7.28
C GLU A 134 9.89 -12.87 -7.67
N GLN A 135 10.82 -13.40 -6.88
CA GLN A 135 12.26 -13.47 -7.22
C GLN A 135 12.49 -14.33 -8.48
N LYS A 136 11.85 -15.50 -8.56
CA LYS A 136 11.87 -16.37 -9.75
C LYS A 136 11.17 -15.73 -10.96
N PHE A 137 10.20 -14.83 -10.76
CA PHE A 137 9.62 -14.02 -11.82
C PHE A 137 10.60 -12.94 -12.29
N ALA A 138 11.08 -12.09 -11.37
CA ALA A 138 12.02 -10.99 -11.61
C ALA A 138 13.22 -11.45 -12.44
N LYS A 139 13.91 -12.51 -11.99
CA LYS A 139 15.06 -13.05 -12.72
C LYS A 139 14.71 -13.44 -14.16
N ARG A 140 13.61 -14.15 -14.40
CA ARG A 140 13.22 -14.54 -15.77
C ARG A 140 12.90 -13.33 -16.65
N CYS A 141 12.35 -12.25 -16.09
CA CYS A 141 12.12 -11.00 -16.82
C CYS A 141 13.46 -10.35 -17.22
N THR A 142 14.41 -10.23 -16.28
CA THR A 142 15.78 -9.77 -16.53
C THR A 142 16.48 -10.62 -17.59
N ASP A 143 16.60 -11.94 -17.37
CA ASP A 143 17.23 -12.91 -18.28
C ASP A 143 16.62 -12.84 -19.71
N SER A 144 15.30 -12.60 -19.82
CA SER A 144 14.60 -12.50 -21.11
C SER A 144 14.79 -11.16 -21.80
N MET A 145 14.81 -10.05 -21.05
CA MET A 145 15.00 -8.70 -21.60
C MET A 145 16.43 -8.49 -22.08
N GLU A 146 17.43 -8.90 -21.28
CA GLU A 146 18.85 -8.87 -21.67
C GLU A 146 19.06 -9.62 -22.98
N LYS A 147 18.61 -10.88 -23.03
CA LYS A 147 18.69 -11.71 -24.24
C LYS A 147 17.98 -11.09 -25.43
N HIS A 148 16.81 -10.49 -25.24
CA HIS A 148 16.07 -9.86 -26.33
C HIS A 148 16.80 -8.64 -26.91
N LEU A 149 17.28 -7.74 -26.05
CA LEU A 149 17.98 -6.53 -26.47
C LEU A 149 19.36 -6.84 -27.06
N GLU A 150 20.08 -7.81 -26.50
CA GLU A 150 21.35 -8.31 -27.03
C GLU A 150 21.22 -8.82 -28.46
N GLN A 151 20.24 -9.70 -28.72
CA GLN A 151 20.00 -10.28 -30.04
C GLN A 151 19.43 -9.28 -31.07
N SER A 152 18.69 -8.27 -30.60
CA SER A 152 18.00 -7.32 -31.47
C SER A 152 18.84 -6.09 -31.82
N VAL A 153 19.56 -5.52 -30.85
CA VAL A 153 20.22 -4.21 -30.96
C VAL A 153 21.65 -4.19 -30.41
N LEU A 154 21.89 -4.58 -29.15
CA LEU A 154 23.15 -4.26 -28.46
C LEU A 154 24.39 -4.88 -29.13
N SER A 155 24.30 -6.14 -29.57
CA SER A 155 25.34 -6.83 -30.36
C SER A 155 25.72 -6.13 -31.68
N ARG A 156 24.93 -5.16 -32.14
CA ARG A 156 25.14 -4.39 -33.38
C ARG A 156 25.62 -2.96 -33.11
N LEU A 157 25.63 -2.52 -31.86
CA LEU A 157 26.09 -1.19 -31.48
C LEU A 157 27.63 -1.11 -31.48
N PRO A 158 28.22 0.07 -31.73
CA PRO A 158 29.66 0.26 -31.65
C PRO A 158 30.23 -0.13 -30.27
N TYR A 159 31.53 -0.42 -30.24
CA TYR A 159 32.23 -0.72 -28.99
C TYR A 159 31.97 0.37 -27.95
N GLY A 160 31.58 -0.08 -26.75
CA GLY A 160 31.30 0.79 -25.61
C GLY A 160 29.85 1.28 -25.47
N TYR A 161 28.94 0.93 -26.39
CA TYR A 161 27.50 1.21 -26.31
C TYR A 161 26.65 -0.07 -26.17
N GLN A 162 27.28 -1.19 -25.81
CA GLN A 162 26.68 -2.53 -25.82
C GLN A 162 26.10 -2.93 -24.45
N SER A 163 26.09 -2.03 -23.47
CA SER A 163 25.49 -2.27 -22.16
C SER A 163 23.99 -1.99 -22.18
N ILE A 164 23.23 -2.81 -21.46
CA ILE A 164 21.82 -2.56 -21.13
C ILE A 164 21.65 -1.59 -19.95
N LEU A 165 22.68 -1.46 -19.11
CA LEU A 165 22.65 -0.72 -17.84
C LEU A 165 23.30 0.67 -17.94
N LYS A 166 24.12 0.91 -18.97
CA LYS A 166 24.94 2.12 -19.15
C LYS A 166 24.78 2.72 -20.53
N GLN A 167 24.65 4.04 -20.61
CA GLN A 167 24.63 4.79 -21.87
C GLN A 167 25.97 4.69 -22.60
N SER A 168 27.09 4.58 -21.88
CA SER A 168 28.43 4.42 -22.46
C SER A 168 29.43 3.74 -21.50
N ILE A 169 30.59 3.32 -22.03
CA ILE A 169 31.77 2.94 -21.22
C ILE A 169 32.35 4.08 -20.37
N SER A 170 32.00 5.34 -20.65
CA SER A 170 32.40 6.50 -19.85
C SER A 170 31.47 6.77 -18.68
N SER A 171 30.31 6.10 -18.62
CA SER A 171 29.37 6.20 -17.51
C SER A 171 29.93 5.46 -16.29
N GLU A 172 30.22 6.16 -15.19
CA GLU A 172 30.75 5.53 -13.96
C GLU A 172 29.68 4.69 -13.25
N GLU A 173 28.44 5.19 -13.22
CA GLU A 173 27.26 4.51 -12.67
C GLU A 173 26.38 3.90 -13.78
N ASP A 174 25.26 3.28 -13.41
CA ASP A 174 24.35 2.58 -14.33
C ASP A 174 23.14 3.47 -14.68
N ASP A 175 23.46 4.55 -15.40
CA ASP A 175 22.60 5.68 -15.79
C ASP A 175 21.36 5.33 -16.67
N MET A 176 21.24 4.09 -17.16
CA MET A 176 20.08 3.63 -17.94
C MET A 176 19.08 2.79 -17.13
N VAL A 177 19.30 2.59 -15.82
CA VAL A 177 18.39 1.82 -14.94
C VAL A 177 17.24 2.71 -14.43
N PRO A 178 15.96 2.40 -14.76
CA PRO A 178 14.84 3.16 -14.24
C PRO A 178 14.54 2.82 -12.78
N GLU A 179 14.50 3.83 -11.92
CA GLU A 179 14.26 3.69 -10.47
C GLU A 179 12.85 4.18 -10.05
N PRO A 180 12.34 3.79 -8.87
CA PRO A 180 11.11 4.35 -8.32
C PRO A 180 11.30 5.81 -7.88
N GLN A 181 10.46 6.72 -8.38
CA GLN A 181 10.47 8.13 -7.97
C GLN A 181 9.83 8.27 -6.58
N LEU A 182 10.64 8.31 -5.53
CA LEU A 182 10.18 8.33 -4.14
C LEU A 182 9.44 9.63 -3.78
N ASP A 183 9.83 10.75 -4.38
CA ASP A 183 9.24 12.09 -4.17
C ASP A 183 7.88 12.28 -4.86
N THR A 184 7.30 11.21 -5.41
CA THR A 184 5.96 11.24 -6.02
C THR A 184 4.89 11.49 -4.96
N PHE A 185 4.08 12.54 -5.11
CA PHE A 185 2.94 12.81 -4.24
C PHE A 185 1.97 11.63 -4.11
N VAL A 186 1.70 11.19 -2.88
CA VAL A 186 0.76 10.09 -2.56
C VAL A 186 -0.36 10.53 -1.62
N PHE A 187 -1.58 10.04 -1.86
CA PHE A 187 -2.69 10.22 -0.94
C PHE A 187 -2.59 9.25 0.25
N CYS A 188 -2.20 9.77 1.41
CA CYS A 188 -2.13 9.02 2.66
C CYS A 188 -3.34 9.30 3.58
N LYS A 189 -3.62 8.38 4.51
CA LYS A 189 -4.51 8.61 5.67
C LYS A 189 -3.77 8.19 6.93
N SER A 190 -3.64 9.10 7.89
CA SER A 190 -3.14 8.79 9.23
C SER A 190 -4.08 7.85 9.98
N LYS A 191 -3.52 6.96 10.81
CA LYS A 191 -4.27 6.04 11.68
C LYS A 191 -4.36 6.51 13.14
N GLY A 192 -3.68 7.60 13.48
CA GLY A 192 -3.58 8.20 14.81
C GLY A 192 -2.75 9.47 14.72
N ALA A 193 -2.41 10.07 15.87
CA ALA A 193 -1.55 11.25 15.90
C ALA A 193 -0.15 10.95 15.31
N VAL A 194 0.26 11.74 14.33
CA VAL A 194 1.59 11.65 13.68
C VAL A 194 2.62 12.51 14.45
N GLY A 195 2.18 13.34 15.39
CA GLY A 195 3.00 14.34 16.07
C GLY A 195 3.15 15.61 15.21
N ALA A 196 4.12 16.45 15.57
CA ALA A 196 4.55 17.55 14.71
C ALA A 196 5.43 16.99 13.58
N PHE A 197 4.99 17.13 12.34
CA PHE A 197 5.72 16.75 11.15
C PHE A 197 6.06 18.01 10.34
N GLN A 198 7.32 18.18 9.96
CA GLN A 198 7.72 19.28 9.08
C GLN A 198 7.39 18.87 7.63
N LEU A 199 6.58 19.69 6.97
CA LEU A 199 6.48 19.68 5.51
C LEU A 199 7.54 20.64 4.99
N ASP A 200 8.30 20.23 3.98
CA ASP A 200 9.20 21.15 3.29
C ASP A 200 8.40 21.95 2.26
N ASP A 201 8.53 23.27 2.28
CA ASP A 201 7.75 24.21 1.44
C ASP A 201 8.10 24.14 -0.06
N ILE A 202 9.08 23.31 -0.44
CA ILE A 202 9.57 23.16 -1.81
C ILE A 202 8.90 21.93 -2.46
N GLY A 203 7.85 22.18 -3.24
CA GLY A 203 7.39 21.25 -4.26
C GLY A 203 8.08 21.59 -5.58
N ASP A 204 9.04 20.76 -5.99
CA ASP A 204 9.69 20.77 -7.32
C ASP A 204 8.78 20.14 -8.41
#